data_AF-E1NTX5-F1
#
_entry.id   AF-E1NTX5-F1
#
_cell.length_a   1.000
_cell.length_b   1.000
_cell.length_c   1.000
_cell.angle_alpha   90.00
_cell.angle_beta   90.00
_cell.angle_gamma   90.00
#
_symmetry.space_group_name_H-M   'P 1'
#
loop_
_entity.id
_entity.type
_entity.pdbx_description
1 polymer ?
#
loop_
_entity_poly.entity_id
_entity_poly.type
_entity_poly.pdbx_seq_one_letter_code
_entity_poly.pdbx_strand_id
1 'polypeptide(L)' 'MEKEANLQRTQLNSYCNNKVKRIDLETIAKICCVLDCKVEDIMDYVR' A
#
# COMPACT_ATOMS: atom_id res chain seq x y z
N MET A 1 -15.34 5.31 -12.05
CA MET A 1 -14.73 4.46 -11.00
C MET A 1 -13.61 5.30 -10.39
N GLU A 2 -13.98 6.08 -9.38
CA GLU A 2 -13.08 6.97 -8.66
C GLU A 2 -12.09 6.11 -7.86
N LYS A 3 -10.88 5.92 -8.42
CA LYS A 3 -9.78 5.19 -7.79
C LYS A 3 -9.11 6.09 -6.75
N GLU A 4 -9.83 6.49 -5.72
CA GLU A 4 -9.19 6.99 -4.51
C GLU A 4 -9.05 5.81 -3.56
N ALA A 5 -7.82 5.33 -3.41
CA ALA A 5 -7.48 4.61 -2.20
C ALA A 5 -7.82 5.55 -1.04
N ASN A 6 -8.97 5.34 -0.39
CA ASN A 6 -9.48 6.08 0.77
C ASN A 6 -8.57 5.91 2.02
N LEU A 7 -7.27 6.13 1.83
CA LEU A 7 -6.23 5.98 2.83
C LEU A 7 -5.92 7.37 3.35
N GLN A 8 -6.07 7.56 4.66
CA GLN A 8 -5.70 8.84 5.26
C GLN A 8 -4.19 9.08 5.10
N ARG A 9 -3.80 10.35 4.91
CA ARG A 9 -2.40 10.77 4.76
C ARG A 9 -1.48 10.26 5.89
N THR A 10 -2.02 10.16 7.10
CA THR A 10 -1.36 9.58 8.29
C THR A 10 -1.10 8.08 8.16
N GLN A 11 -2.01 7.33 7.56
CA GLN A 11 -1.83 5.90 7.27
C GLN A 11 -0.79 5.69 6.19
N LEU A 12 -0.86 6.46 5.09
CA LEU A 12 0.17 6.45 4.04
C LEU A 12 1.56 6.71 4.61
N ASN A 13 1.71 7.75 5.43
CA ASN A 13 2.98 8.05 6.11
C ASN A 13 3.43 6.89 7.00
N SER A 14 2.51 6.19 7.65
CA SER A 14 2.86 5.04 8.50
C SER A 14 3.32 3.85 7.67
N TYR A 15 2.73 3.60 6.50
CA TYR A 15 3.18 2.58 5.55
C TYR A 15 4.58 2.91 5.01
N CYS A 16 4.79 4.13 4.53
CA CYS A 16 6.08 4.55 3.97
C CYS A 16 7.22 4.56 5.00
N ASN A 17 6.91 4.78 6.28
CA ASN A 17 7.90 4.80 7.36
C ASN A 17 8.05 3.45 8.09
N ASN A 18 7.53 2.34 7.52
CA ASN A 18 7.59 1.00 8.12
C ASN A 18 7.02 0.92 9.56
N LYS A 19 6.11 1.84 9.91
CA LYS A 19 5.48 1.89 11.25
C LYS A 19 4.28 0.95 11.36
N VAL A 20 3.90 0.30 10.26
CA VAL A 20 2.77 -0.64 10.20
C VAL A 20 3.29 -2.07 10.18
N LYS A 21 2.79 -2.90 11.11
CA LYS A 21 3.14 -4.32 11.22
C LYS A 21 2.28 -5.24 10.36
N ARG A 22 1.09 -4.79 9.94
CA ARG A 22 0.14 -5.57 9.14
C ARG A 22 -0.55 -4.66 8.15
N ILE A 23 -0.51 -5.04 6.88
CA ILE A 23 -1.27 -4.41 5.80
C ILE A 23 -2.20 -5.49 5.23
N ASP A 24 -3.47 -5.17 5.05
CA ASP A 24 -4.43 -6.08 4.43
C ASP A 24 -4.30 -6.09 2.88
N LEU A 25 -4.79 -7.17 2.26
CA LEU A 25 -4.69 -7.36 0.81
C LEU A 25 -5.48 -6.30 0.01
N GLU A 26 -6.57 -5.77 0.56
CA GLU A 26 -7.36 -4.72 -0.09
C GLU A 26 -6.57 -3.42 -0.20
N THR A 27 -5.83 -3.05 0.85
CA THR A 27 -4.94 -1.90 0.89
C THR A 27 -3.79 -2.06 -0.10
N ILE A 28 -3.18 -3.25 -0.17
CA ILE A 28 -2.17 -3.56 -1.20
C ILE A 28 -2.75 -3.38 -2.61
N ALA A 29 -3.91 -3.96 -2.88
CA ALA A 29 -4.56 -3.83 -4.19
C ALA A 29 -4.88 -2.37 -4.54
N LYS A 30 -5.32 -1.57 -3.57
CA LYS A 30 -5.55 -0.12 -3.74
C LYS A 30 -4.27 0.63 -4.07
N ILE A 31 -3.17 0.35 -3.37
CA ILE A 31 -1.86 0.95 -3.63
C ILE A 31 -1.40 0.60 -5.05
N CYS A 32 -1.43 -0.68 -5.44
CA CYS A 32 -1.08 -1.12 -6.79
C CYS A 32 -1.94 -0.43 -7.87
N CYS A 33 -3.25 -0.30 -7.61
CA CYS A 33 -4.20 0.31 -8.53
C CYS A 33 -4.00 1.81 -8.73
N VAL A 34 -3.54 2.52 -7.70
CA VAL A 34 -3.26 3.97 -7.72
C VAL A 34 -1.88 4.27 -8.31
N LEU A 35 -0.89 3.43 -7.99
CA LEU A 35 0.48 3.60 -8.47
C LEU A 35 0.74 2.97 -9.85
N ASP A 36 -0.26 2.28 -10.41
CA ASP A 36 -0.14 1.50 -11.64
C ASP A 36 1.05 0.53 -11.61
N CYS A 37 1.19 -0.17 -10.48
CA CYS A 37 2.25 -1.14 -10.24
C CYS A 37 1.67 -2.51 -9.85
N LYS A 38 2.53 -3.51 -9.78
CA LYS A 38 2.19 -4.84 -9.29
C LYS A 38 2.65 -5.03 -7.86
N VAL A 39 2.16 -6.10 -7.21
CA VAL A 39 2.49 -6.39 -5.82
C VAL A 39 3.98 -6.67 -5.62
N GLU A 40 4.62 -7.29 -6.60
CA GLU A 40 6.06 -7.55 -6.61
C GLU A 40 6.92 -6.28 -6.66
N ASP A 41 6.37 -5.13 -7.10
CA ASP A 41 7.11 -3.87 -7.18
C ASP A 41 7.24 -3.16 -5.82
N ILE A 42 6.40 -3.54 -4.83
CA ILE A 42 6.30 -2.87 -3.53
C ILE A 42 6.57 -3.78 -2.33
N MET A 43 6.84 -5.06 -2.55
CA MET A 43 7.07 -6.04 -1.50
C MET A 43 8.24 -6.94 -1.83
N ASP A 44 9.24 -6.92 -0.94
CA ASP A 44 10.39 -7.81 -1.00
C ASP A 44 10.35 -8.83 0.15
N TYR A 45 10.65 -10.08 -0.18
CA TYR A 45 10.88 -11.12 0.83
C TYR A 45 12.35 -11.09 1.28
N VAL A 46 12.58 -10.75 2.55
CA VAL A 46 13.92 -10.78 3.18
C VAL A 46 14.00 -12.02 4.10
N ARG A 47 15.06 -12.81 3.94
CA ARG A 47 15.34 -14.01 4.75
C ARG A 47 16.05 -13.67 6.06
#